data_AF-A0A946AV70-F1
#
_entry.id   AF-A0A946AV70-F1
#
_cell.length_a   1.000
_cell.length_b   1.000
_cell.length_c   1.000
_cell.angle_alpha   90.00
_cell.angle_beta   90.00
_cell.angle_gamma   90.00
#
_symmetry.space_group_name_H-M   'P 1'
#
loop_
_entity.id
_entity.type
_entity.pdbx_description
1 polymer ?
#
loop_
_entity_poly.entity_id
_entity_poly.type
_entity_poly.pdbx_seq_one_letter_code
_entity_poly.pdbx_strand_id
1 'polypeptide(L)'
;MIKTTLIAHASMLIQSNETTILTDPVWFDYLWEDINVLCPSINLDLKKIPAIDVLNISHRHQDHFDVRTLAYLAKNDSPLKPDALILSPNDEIVLDVLKELNYKNITIVDDFKPITVKDITLTPTPSLNEGDYFPEHGLIVNDGNVVVWNQVDTVVSPEIISHINKLYGRLDFSHSRFLPLLEGNFTHHKTVAVPFDEYSSFLKVAGALKPKFIVPGSAAFRYRDELEFLNRYSFPITPEQFLADLADFCPEIKTSTFNPGDIAYITKDGVRIDRQSSEFVSVREDDSHKIIFKPVMEVTPIVSKAINVDSSGNEFQLIEDYITGEYLESLSSSDKLDGWRHWQTTYQLEVFDSSGSSKTWNIDFKEKRLQVRKNNRGKINLYEGIAAFDLLKLIKGTTSWDNVGISGNYRTFSNIYRVGTGTFEFFPLDRPFPLPLLQTFPNNQEMDRKKYMKDVLRWKERA
;
A
#
# COMPACT_ATOMS: atom_id res chain seq x y z
N MET A 1 -4.09 31.88 -5.48
CA MET A 1 -5.21 30.94 -5.22
C MET A 1 -4.75 29.60 -5.73
N ILE A 2 -4.86 28.57 -4.91
CA ILE A 2 -4.60 27.19 -5.33
C ILE A 2 -5.93 26.50 -5.57
N LYS A 3 -5.96 25.62 -6.56
CA LYS A 3 -7.08 24.73 -6.85
C LYS A 3 -6.60 23.29 -6.74
N THR A 4 -7.24 22.46 -5.93
CA THR A 4 -6.97 21.02 -5.88
C THR A 4 -8.15 20.25 -6.48
N THR A 5 -7.87 19.21 -7.25
CA THR A 5 -8.87 18.31 -7.84
C THR A 5 -8.48 16.88 -7.49
N LEU A 6 -9.37 16.14 -6.80
CA LEU A 6 -9.13 14.73 -6.55
C LEU A 6 -9.40 13.93 -7.82
N ILE A 7 -8.42 13.17 -8.29
CA ILE A 7 -8.62 12.21 -9.37
C ILE A 7 -9.13 10.91 -8.76
N ALA A 8 -8.33 10.28 -7.90
CA ALA A 8 -8.71 9.11 -7.11
C ALA A 8 -7.62 8.76 -6.09
N HIS A 9 -7.99 8.15 -4.96
CA HIS A 9 -7.04 7.72 -3.92
C HIS A 9 -6.09 8.85 -3.50
N ALA A 10 -4.78 8.73 -3.74
CA ALA A 10 -3.78 9.78 -3.53
C ALA A 10 -3.46 10.58 -4.80
N SER A 11 -4.02 10.20 -5.95
CA SER A 11 -3.85 10.89 -7.21
C SER A 11 -4.61 12.21 -7.22
N MET A 12 -3.87 13.30 -7.23
CA MET A 12 -4.44 14.65 -7.19
C MET A 12 -3.77 15.58 -8.19
N LEU A 13 -4.56 16.52 -8.71
CA LEU A 13 -4.08 17.65 -9.49
C LEU A 13 -4.13 18.91 -8.62
N ILE A 14 -2.99 19.59 -8.45
CA ILE A 14 -2.86 20.85 -7.70
C ILE A 14 -2.44 21.93 -8.68
N GLN A 15 -3.21 23.02 -8.77
CA GLN A 15 -2.99 24.08 -9.74
C GLN A 15 -2.86 25.44 -9.07
N SER A 16 -1.82 26.18 -9.42
CA SER A 16 -1.64 27.60 -9.11
C SER A 16 -2.00 28.46 -10.33
N ASN A 17 -1.49 29.69 -10.40
CA ASN A 17 -1.71 30.57 -11.55
C ASN A 17 -0.90 30.09 -12.77
N GLU A 18 0.32 29.57 -12.56
CA GLU A 18 1.24 29.20 -13.65
C GLU A 18 1.69 27.74 -13.64
N THR A 19 1.36 26.98 -12.59
CA THR A 19 1.90 25.63 -12.37
C THR A 19 0.78 24.62 -12.13
N THR A 20 0.88 23.48 -12.81
CA THR A 20 0.05 22.29 -12.54
C THR A 20 0.93 21.14 -12.04
N ILE A 21 0.61 20.63 -10.87
CA ILE A 21 1.28 19.50 -10.22
C ILE A 21 0.34 18.30 -10.25
N LEU A 22 0.86 17.15 -10.66
CA LEU A 22 0.24 15.85 -10.48
C LEU A 22 1.01 15.09 -9.42
N THR A 23 0.32 14.53 -8.42
CA THR A 23 0.93 13.70 -7.38
C THR A 23 0.38 12.28 -7.47
N ASP A 24 1.25 11.30 -7.28
CA ASP A 24 0.96 9.85 -7.13
C ASP A 24 -0.12 9.33 -8.10
N PRO A 25 0.12 9.39 -9.41
CA PRO A 25 -0.93 9.14 -10.39
C PRO A 25 -1.25 7.64 -10.54
N VAL A 26 -2.52 7.31 -10.28
CA VAL A 26 -3.06 5.95 -10.36
C VAL A 26 -4.43 6.00 -11.05
N TRP A 27 -4.46 5.69 -12.35
CA TRP A 27 -5.58 6.09 -13.23
C TRP A 27 -6.40 4.96 -13.83
N PHE A 28 -5.86 3.74 -13.87
CA PHE A 28 -6.49 2.64 -14.60
C PHE A 28 -7.32 1.74 -13.69
N ASP A 29 -8.26 1.00 -14.28
CA ASP A 29 -9.30 0.26 -13.55
C ASP A 29 -8.74 -0.77 -12.55
N TYR A 30 -7.71 -1.52 -12.93
CA TYR A 30 -7.10 -2.55 -12.10
C TYR A 30 -5.76 -2.10 -11.54
N LEU A 31 -5.63 -2.21 -10.22
CA LEU A 31 -4.52 -1.71 -9.42
C LEU A 31 -3.85 -2.86 -8.66
N TRP A 32 -2.57 -2.69 -8.34
CA TRP A 32 -1.76 -3.52 -7.42
C TRP A 32 -1.56 -4.98 -7.83
N GLU A 33 -1.10 -5.24 -9.05
CA GLU A 33 -1.11 -6.60 -9.64
C GLU A 33 -2.54 -7.15 -9.84
N ASP A 34 -3.49 -6.27 -10.16
CA ASP A 34 -4.88 -6.57 -10.56
C ASP A 34 -5.79 -7.10 -9.44
N ILE A 35 -5.60 -6.68 -8.19
CA ILE A 35 -6.37 -7.12 -7.00
C ILE A 35 -7.39 -6.09 -6.50
N ASN A 36 -7.18 -4.82 -6.84
CA ASN A 36 -7.94 -3.70 -6.33
C ASN A 36 -8.47 -2.83 -7.49
N VAL A 37 -9.51 -2.07 -7.17
CA VAL A 37 -10.15 -1.09 -8.05
C VAL A 37 -10.39 0.18 -7.26
N LEU A 38 -10.47 1.32 -7.95
CA LEU A 38 -10.85 2.58 -7.33
C LEU A 38 -12.26 2.53 -6.74
N CYS A 39 -12.44 3.15 -5.59
CA CYS A 39 -13.73 3.26 -4.92
C CYS A 39 -13.90 4.66 -4.32
N PRO A 40 -14.85 5.48 -4.80
CA PRO A 40 -15.81 5.18 -5.86
C PRO A 40 -15.14 4.97 -7.24
N SER A 41 -15.82 4.29 -8.16
CA SER A 41 -15.31 4.14 -9.52
C SER A 41 -15.41 5.47 -10.28
N ILE A 42 -14.51 5.71 -11.23
CA ILE A 42 -14.39 7.01 -11.90
C ILE A 42 -14.59 6.90 -13.42
N ASN A 43 -15.03 8.00 -14.03
CA ASN A 43 -14.82 8.27 -15.44
C ASN A 43 -13.66 9.26 -15.55
N LEU A 44 -12.56 8.88 -16.20
CA LEU A 44 -11.39 9.74 -16.43
C LEU A 44 -11.19 9.98 -17.93
N ASP A 45 -11.34 11.24 -18.35
CA ASP A 45 -11.05 11.67 -19.72
C ASP A 45 -9.61 12.17 -19.81
N LEU A 46 -8.71 11.25 -20.17
CA LEU A 46 -7.26 11.51 -20.26
C LEU A 46 -6.91 12.69 -21.18
N LYS A 47 -7.75 13.00 -22.19
CA LYS A 47 -7.50 14.08 -23.16
C LYS A 47 -7.81 15.46 -22.59
N LYS A 48 -8.58 15.53 -21.50
CA LYS A 48 -8.96 16.79 -20.84
C LYS A 48 -8.11 17.08 -19.60
N ILE A 49 -7.18 16.20 -19.25
CA ILE A 49 -6.23 16.45 -18.16
C ILE A 49 -5.38 17.68 -18.54
N PRO A 50 -5.32 18.73 -17.69
CA PRO A 50 -4.49 19.89 -17.96
C PRO A 50 -3.02 19.53 -18.11
N ALA A 51 -2.27 20.33 -18.86
CA ALA A 51 -0.84 20.10 -19.05
C ALA A 51 -0.08 20.21 -17.71
N ILE A 52 0.72 19.19 -17.39
CA ILE A 52 1.39 19.00 -16.10
C ILE A 52 2.82 19.55 -16.17
N ASP A 53 3.16 20.42 -15.22
CA ASP A 53 4.49 21.02 -15.05
C ASP A 53 5.36 20.25 -14.06
N VAL A 54 4.74 19.60 -13.07
CA VAL A 54 5.43 18.84 -12.03
C VAL A 54 4.73 17.51 -11.81
N LEU A 55 5.48 16.42 -11.86
CA LEU A 55 5.05 15.10 -11.39
C LEU A 55 5.74 14.81 -10.07
N ASN A 56 4.98 14.64 -8.99
CA ASN A 56 5.48 14.21 -7.70
C ASN A 56 5.15 12.72 -7.48
N ILE A 57 6.18 11.95 -7.14
CA ILE A 57 6.05 10.60 -6.62
C ILE A 57 6.48 10.66 -5.16
N SER A 58 5.59 10.34 -4.24
CA SER A 58 5.87 10.37 -2.80
C SER A 58 6.75 9.20 -2.35
N HIS A 59 6.39 7.99 -2.76
CA HIS A 59 7.07 6.74 -2.41
C HIS A 59 6.65 5.65 -3.37
N ARG A 60 7.16 4.43 -3.14
CA ARG A 60 7.06 3.35 -4.11
C ARG A 60 5.92 2.37 -3.88
N HIS A 61 5.13 2.44 -2.81
CA HIS A 61 3.97 1.54 -2.68
C HIS A 61 3.09 1.65 -3.93
N GLN A 62 2.52 0.52 -4.37
CA GLN A 62 1.93 0.45 -5.70
C GLN A 62 0.66 1.32 -5.84
N ASP A 63 0.05 1.75 -4.74
CA ASP A 63 -1.09 2.68 -4.65
C ASP A 63 -0.69 4.15 -4.78
N HIS A 64 0.61 4.42 -4.76
CA HIS A 64 1.20 5.72 -5.05
C HIS A 64 2.09 5.71 -6.31
N PHE A 65 2.56 4.53 -6.71
CA PHE A 65 3.54 4.34 -7.78
C PHE A 65 3.07 3.33 -8.84
N ASP A 66 2.06 3.73 -9.62
CA ASP A 66 1.53 2.91 -10.71
C ASP A 66 2.36 3.05 -12.01
N VAL A 67 3.15 2.02 -12.31
CA VAL A 67 4.01 1.94 -13.50
C VAL A 67 3.20 2.07 -14.80
N ARG A 68 1.95 1.58 -14.83
CA ARG A 68 1.11 1.69 -16.02
C ARG A 68 0.77 3.15 -16.32
N THR A 69 0.34 3.91 -15.31
CA THR A 69 0.08 5.35 -15.42
C THR A 69 1.35 6.12 -15.78
N LEU A 70 2.49 5.78 -15.17
CA LEU A 70 3.77 6.40 -15.52
C LEU A 70 4.21 6.10 -16.96
N ALA A 71 3.96 4.89 -17.47
CA ALA A 71 4.26 4.54 -18.86
C ALA A 71 3.36 5.31 -19.85
N TYR A 72 2.10 5.56 -19.49
CA TYR A 72 1.20 6.43 -20.27
C TYR A 72 1.72 7.88 -20.28
N LEU A 73 2.08 8.42 -19.11
CA LEU A 73 2.59 9.79 -18.96
C LEU A 73 3.93 10.04 -19.67
N ALA A 74 4.75 9.02 -19.85
CA ALA A 74 6.03 9.14 -20.56
C ALA A 74 5.89 9.34 -22.08
N LYS A 75 4.69 9.16 -22.65
CA LYS A 75 4.46 9.35 -24.08
C LYS A 75 4.45 10.82 -24.49
N ASN A 76 4.81 11.09 -25.75
CA ASN A 76 4.88 12.45 -26.28
C ASN A 76 3.52 13.17 -26.37
N ASP A 77 2.42 12.43 -26.46
CA ASP A 77 1.05 12.94 -26.56
C ASP A 77 0.29 12.91 -25.22
N SER A 78 1.01 12.66 -24.12
CA SER A 78 0.45 12.67 -22.77
C SER A 78 0.28 14.12 -22.24
N PRO A 79 -0.47 14.32 -21.14
CA PRO A 79 -0.57 15.63 -20.50
C PRO A 79 0.73 16.11 -19.82
N LEU A 80 1.77 15.26 -19.70
CA LEU A 80 3.04 15.65 -19.10
C LEU A 80 3.86 16.51 -20.06
N LYS A 81 4.26 17.71 -19.63
CA LYS A 81 5.06 18.60 -20.49
C LYS A 81 6.46 18.04 -20.75
N PRO A 82 7.06 18.30 -21.92
CA PRO A 82 8.43 17.84 -22.22
C PRO A 82 9.52 18.34 -21.26
N ASP A 83 9.30 19.49 -20.62
CA ASP A 83 10.17 20.13 -19.64
C ASP A 83 9.69 19.94 -18.19
N ALA A 84 8.66 19.13 -17.97
CA ALA A 84 8.10 18.90 -16.64
C ALA A 84 9.15 18.40 -15.65
N LEU A 85 9.09 18.89 -14.42
CA LEU A 85 9.94 18.46 -13.31
C LEU A 85 9.40 17.19 -12.67
N ILE A 86 10.23 16.18 -12.49
CA ILE A 86 9.85 14.92 -11.84
C ILE A 86 10.49 14.87 -10.45
N LEU A 87 9.68 15.00 -9.42
CA LEU A 87 10.11 14.87 -8.03
C LEU A 87 10.02 13.41 -7.63
N SER A 88 11.12 12.87 -7.11
CA SER A 88 11.26 11.48 -6.69
C SER A 88 11.92 11.42 -5.32
N PRO A 89 11.53 10.48 -4.44
CA PRO A 89 12.32 10.18 -3.26
C PRO A 89 13.67 9.58 -3.69
N ASN A 90 14.62 9.52 -2.76
CA ASN A 90 15.92 8.87 -2.97
C ASN A 90 15.80 7.33 -2.88
N ASP A 91 14.99 6.73 -3.76
CA ASP A 91 14.80 5.29 -3.85
C ASP A 91 15.31 4.75 -5.20
N GLU A 92 16.22 3.78 -5.14
CA GLU A 92 16.86 3.23 -6.35
C GLU A 92 15.86 2.57 -7.32
N ILE A 93 14.81 1.93 -6.81
CA ILE A 93 13.82 1.23 -7.64
C ILE A 93 12.95 2.26 -8.36
N VAL A 94 12.47 3.29 -7.66
CA VAL A 94 11.73 4.40 -8.26
C VAL A 94 12.55 5.05 -9.36
N LEU A 95 13.81 5.39 -9.06
CA LEU A 95 14.71 6.02 -10.01
C LEU A 95 14.96 5.15 -11.24
N ASP A 96 15.10 3.84 -11.07
CA ASP A 96 15.35 2.93 -12.18
C ASP A 96 14.11 2.71 -13.05
N VAL A 97 12.91 2.62 -12.46
CA VAL A 97 11.64 2.63 -13.22
C VAL A 97 11.51 3.92 -14.03
N LEU A 98 11.76 5.09 -13.43
CA LEU A 98 11.67 6.36 -14.13
C LEU A 98 12.66 6.46 -15.30
N LYS A 99 13.90 6.01 -15.11
CA LYS A 99 14.90 5.95 -16.19
C LYS A 99 14.46 5.00 -17.31
N GLU A 100 13.99 3.80 -16.95
CA GLU A 100 13.53 2.82 -17.94
C GLU A 100 12.30 3.30 -18.72
N LEU A 101 11.44 4.11 -18.12
CA LEU A 101 10.33 4.78 -18.82
C LEU A 101 10.75 6.06 -19.57
N ASN A 102 12.05 6.38 -19.62
CA ASN A 102 12.65 7.52 -20.31
C ASN A 102 12.30 8.91 -19.74
N TYR A 103 12.00 9.02 -18.45
CA TYR A 103 11.89 10.31 -17.78
C TYR A 103 13.26 11.01 -17.71
N LYS A 104 13.29 12.33 -17.92
CA LYS A 104 14.55 13.10 -18.08
C LYS A 104 14.87 14.02 -16.91
N ASN A 105 13.92 14.89 -16.54
CA ASN A 105 14.14 15.97 -15.58
C ASN A 105 13.82 15.51 -14.14
N ILE A 106 14.54 14.48 -13.68
CA ILE A 106 14.33 13.87 -12.36
C ILE A 106 15.14 14.63 -11.30
N THR A 107 14.46 15.09 -10.25
CA THR A 107 15.06 15.69 -9.06
C THR A 107 14.75 14.84 -7.85
N ILE A 108 15.82 14.35 -7.21
CA ILE A 108 15.72 13.69 -5.90
C ILE A 108 15.41 14.75 -4.85
N VAL A 109 14.38 14.50 -4.06
CA VAL A 109 13.96 15.41 -3.01
C VAL A 109 14.60 15.10 -1.67
N ASP A 110 14.81 16.14 -0.86
CA ASP A 110 15.28 16.04 0.53
C ASP A 110 14.23 16.67 1.46
N ASP A 111 14.12 16.14 2.67
CA ASP A 111 13.18 16.62 3.68
C ASP A 111 13.35 18.12 3.96
N PHE A 112 12.23 18.85 3.92
CA PHE A 112 12.14 20.29 4.16
C PHE A 112 13.03 21.17 3.27
N LYS A 113 13.60 20.63 2.19
CA LYS A 113 14.36 21.41 1.22
C LYS A 113 13.41 21.99 0.17
N PRO A 114 13.18 23.32 0.15
CA PRO A 114 12.21 23.91 -0.76
C PRO A 114 12.71 23.89 -2.20
N ILE A 115 11.78 23.66 -3.13
CA ILE A 115 12.00 23.69 -4.57
C ILE A 115 11.03 24.70 -5.18
N THR A 116 11.57 25.75 -5.80
CA THR A 116 10.74 26.76 -6.47
C THR A 116 10.51 26.35 -7.91
N VAL A 117 9.23 26.30 -8.30
CA VAL A 117 8.80 26.05 -9.68
C VAL A 117 7.84 27.16 -10.06
N LYS A 118 8.25 28.04 -10.97
CA LYS A 118 7.46 29.22 -11.40
C LYS A 118 6.91 30.02 -10.20
N ASP A 119 5.59 30.00 -10.01
CA ASP A 119 4.83 30.75 -9.01
C ASP A 119 4.61 30.01 -7.69
N ILE A 120 5.18 28.81 -7.52
CA ILE A 120 5.03 28.01 -6.31
C ILE A 120 6.36 27.61 -5.67
N THR A 121 6.32 27.38 -4.36
CA THR A 121 7.33 26.66 -3.60
C THR A 121 6.77 25.31 -3.17
N LEU A 122 7.49 24.26 -3.51
CA LEU A 122 7.23 22.88 -3.13
C LEU A 122 8.14 22.51 -1.95
N THR A 123 7.61 21.86 -0.93
CA THR A 123 8.42 21.41 0.22
C THR A 123 8.02 19.99 0.61
N PRO A 124 8.86 19.00 0.24
CA PRO A 124 8.76 17.63 0.72
C PRO A 124 8.81 17.60 2.25
N THR A 125 7.93 16.82 2.89
CA THR A 125 7.90 16.65 4.35
C THR A 125 8.36 15.25 4.73
N PRO A 126 9.20 15.10 5.77
CA PRO A 126 9.66 13.79 6.24
C PRO A 126 8.52 12.92 6.73
N SER A 127 8.68 11.61 6.60
CA SER A 127 7.87 10.61 7.28
C SER A 127 8.68 9.78 8.26
N LEU A 128 8.03 9.41 9.36
CA LEU A 128 8.52 8.48 10.38
C LEU A 128 7.88 7.10 10.24
N ASN A 129 7.41 6.73 9.04
CA ASN A 129 6.94 5.38 8.80
C ASN A 129 8.11 4.39 8.93
N GLU A 130 8.18 3.71 10.07
CA GLU A 130 9.20 2.68 10.36
C GLU A 130 8.86 1.32 9.72
N GLY A 131 7.68 1.19 9.11
CA GLY A 131 7.22 -0.05 8.48
C GLY A 131 7.98 -0.39 7.19
N ASP A 132 8.56 0.61 6.54
CA ASP A 132 9.22 0.48 5.25
C ASP A 132 10.71 0.81 5.34
N TYR A 133 11.51 0.13 4.52
CA TYR A 133 12.96 0.34 4.46
C TYR A 133 13.39 1.36 3.39
N PHE A 134 12.41 2.02 2.77
CA PHE A 134 12.59 2.98 1.69
C PHE A 134 11.95 4.32 2.05
N PRO A 135 12.43 5.43 1.45
CA PRO A 135 11.94 6.76 1.78
C PRO A 135 10.50 7.00 1.29
N GLU A 136 9.76 7.79 2.06
CA GLU A 136 8.48 8.38 1.68
C GLU A 136 8.37 9.84 2.13
N HIS A 137 7.61 10.66 1.40
CA HIS A 137 7.39 12.06 1.77
C HIS A 137 5.98 12.57 1.43
N GLY A 138 5.49 13.46 2.27
CA GLY A 138 4.35 14.34 1.97
C GLY A 138 4.81 15.57 1.17
N LEU A 139 3.88 16.35 0.63
CA LEU A 139 4.20 17.53 -0.18
C LEU A 139 3.41 18.75 0.26
N ILE A 140 4.13 19.79 0.69
CA ILE A 140 3.57 21.14 0.88
C ILE A 140 3.70 21.92 -0.43
N VAL A 141 2.62 22.61 -0.81
CA VAL A 141 2.54 23.51 -1.96
C VAL A 141 2.15 24.90 -1.47
N ASN A 142 2.98 25.90 -1.78
CA ASN A 142 2.76 27.30 -1.38
C ASN A 142 2.88 28.23 -2.58
N ASP A 143 1.86 29.04 -2.89
CA ASP A 143 1.86 30.04 -3.97
C ASP A 143 2.21 31.47 -3.49
N GLY A 144 2.75 31.59 -2.27
CA GLY A 144 2.99 32.85 -1.57
C GLY A 144 1.75 33.44 -0.88
N ASN A 145 0.55 32.90 -1.17
CA ASN A 145 -0.69 33.34 -0.56
C ASN A 145 -1.33 32.28 0.33
N VAL A 146 -1.37 31.03 -0.13
CA VAL A 146 -1.98 29.92 0.59
C VAL A 146 -1.05 28.72 0.63
N VAL A 147 -1.18 27.93 1.68
CA VAL A 147 -0.36 26.74 1.92
C VAL A 147 -1.25 25.50 1.97
N VAL A 148 -1.00 24.57 1.07
CA VAL A 148 -1.69 23.28 0.97
C VAL A 148 -0.72 22.17 1.34
N TRP A 149 -1.16 21.20 2.12
CA TRP A 149 -0.37 19.99 2.41
C TRP A 149 -1.11 18.74 1.92
N ASN A 150 -0.47 18.00 1.01
CA ASN A 150 -0.83 16.63 0.72
C ASN A 150 -0.02 15.70 1.61
N GLN A 151 -0.65 15.16 2.66
CA GLN A 151 0.04 14.32 3.64
C GLN A 151 0.44 12.96 3.06
N VAL A 152 -0.34 12.40 2.13
CA VAL A 152 -0.24 10.98 1.71
C VAL A 152 -0.11 10.06 2.94
N ASP A 153 0.79 9.10 2.92
CA ASP A 153 0.97 8.11 3.99
C ASP A 153 1.93 8.57 5.11
N THR A 154 2.43 9.80 5.01
CA THR A 154 3.39 10.40 5.95
C THR A 154 2.94 10.31 7.41
N VAL A 155 3.75 9.62 8.22
CA VAL A 155 3.69 9.63 9.69
C VAL A 155 4.52 10.80 10.21
N VAL A 156 3.94 11.67 11.03
CA VAL A 156 4.64 12.88 11.53
C VAL A 156 4.72 12.91 13.05
N SER A 157 5.81 13.48 13.57
CA SER A 157 5.98 13.77 15.01
C SER A 157 5.61 15.23 15.35
N PRO A 158 5.46 15.56 16.64
CA PRO A 158 5.30 16.94 17.09
C PRO A 158 6.42 17.88 16.60
N GLU A 159 7.66 17.41 16.46
CA GLU A 159 8.79 18.19 15.95
C GLU A 159 8.62 18.54 14.48
N ILE A 160 8.19 17.56 13.66
CA ILE A 160 7.87 17.76 12.24
C ILE A 160 6.74 18.79 12.09
N ILE A 161 5.67 18.63 12.87
CA ILE A 161 4.53 19.57 12.90
C ILE A 161 4.99 20.98 13.32
N SER A 162 5.81 21.08 14.37
CA SER A 162 6.36 22.37 14.80
C SER A 162 7.22 23.00 13.72
N HIS A 163 7.95 22.21 12.93
CA HIS A 163 8.77 22.69 11.83
C HIS A 163 7.90 23.23 10.69
N ILE A 164 6.85 22.49 10.29
CA ILE A 164 5.87 22.95 9.30
C ILE A 164 5.27 24.29 9.73
N ASN A 165 4.83 24.41 10.98
CA ASN A 165 4.24 25.63 11.52
C ASN A 165 5.24 26.79 11.55
N LYS A 166 6.53 26.52 11.81
CA LYS A 166 7.58 27.55 11.77
C LYS A 166 7.83 28.08 10.36
N LEU A 167 7.77 27.21 9.35
CA LEU A 167 8.00 27.59 7.95
C LEU A 167 6.81 28.34 7.35
N TYR A 168 5.59 27.86 7.63
CA TYR A 168 4.41 28.26 6.87
C TYR A 168 3.30 28.87 7.74
N GLY A 169 3.48 28.94 9.06
CA GLY A 169 2.46 29.39 9.98
C GLY A 169 1.33 28.37 10.07
N ARG A 170 0.16 28.70 9.55
CA ARG A 170 -1.03 27.85 9.60
C ARG A 170 -1.39 27.42 8.18
N LEU A 171 -1.54 26.12 7.97
CA LEU A 171 -1.99 25.56 6.69
C LEU A 171 -3.42 26.03 6.34
N ASP A 172 -3.66 26.34 5.07
CA ASP A 172 -4.99 26.73 4.59
C ASP A 172 -5.84 25.50 4.25
N PHE A 173 -5.21 24.44 3.73
CA PHE A 173 -5.88 23.21 3.34
C PHE A 173 -4.96 22.01 3.55
N SER A 174 -5.51 20.90 4.05
CA SER A 174 -4.76 19.66 4.23
C SER A 174 -5.57 18.46 3.78
N HIS A 175 -4.95 17.61 2.97
CA HIS A 175 -5.37 16.23 2.78
C HIS A 175 -4.71 15.41 3.87
N SER A 176 -5.52 14.73 4.69
CA SER A 176 -5.01 14.04 5.87
C SER A 176 -5.33 12.56 5.84
N ARG A 177 -4.42 11.76 6.40
CA ARG A 177 -4.68 10.35 6.69
C ARG A 177 -5.92 10.22 7.57
N PHE A 178 -6.80 9.29 7.22
CA PHE A 178 -8.04 9.06 7.97
C PHE A 178 -8.28 7.60 8.36
N LEU A 179 -7.58 6.66 7.73
CA LEU A 179 -7.84 5.23 7.85
C LEU A 179 -6.55 4.45 8.16
N PRO A 180 -6.51 3.66 9.24
CA PRO A 180 -5.53 2.59 9.36
C PRO A 180 -5.99 1.38 8.54
N LEU A 181 -5.14 0.85 7.68
CA LEU A 181 -5.40 -0.31 6.83
C LEU A 181 -5.10 -1.62 7.57
N LEU A 182 -5.97 -2.63 7.43
CA LEU A 182 -5.95 -3.86 8.24
C LEU A 182 -5.76 -5.17 7.44
N GLU A 183 -5.52 -5.10 6.13
CA GLU A 183 -5.31 -6.27 5.28
C GLU A 183 -4.14 -7.13 5.75
N GLY A 184 -3.02 -6.51 6.14
CA GLY A 184 -1.86 -7.20 6.68
C GLY A 184 -2.19 -7.92 7.99
N ASN A 185 -3.07 -7.34 8.82
CA ASN A 185 -3.51 -7.95 10.07
C ASN A 185 -4.37 -9.19 9.81
N PHE A 186 -5.28 -9.13 8.86
CA PHE A 186 -6.06 -10.29 8.44
C PHE A 186 -5.16 -11.44 7.96
N THR A 187 -4.25 -11.15 7.02
CA THR A 187 -3.35 -12.15 6.43
C THR A 187 -2.45 -12.84 7.46
N HIS A 188 -1.98 -12.09 8.48
CA HIS A 188 -1.06 -12.59 9.50
C HIS A 188 -1.74 -13.03 10.81
N HIS A 189 -3.07 -13.17 10.81
CA HIS A 189 -3.85 -13.53 12.01
C HIS A 189 -3.56 -12.62 13.21
N LYS A 190 -3.39 -11.32 12.94
CA LYS A 190 -3.32 -10.29 13.97
C LYS A 190 -4.71 -9.76 14.27
N THR A 191 -4.80 -8.90 15.29
CA THR A 191 -6.07 -8.26 15.64
C THR A 191 -6.60 -7.44 14.46
N VAL A 192 -7.86 -7.68 14.11
CA VAL A 192 -8.64 -6.85 13.18
C VAL A 192 -9.55 -5.89 13.96
N ALA A 193 -9.28 -5.64 15.24
CA ALA A 193 -9.88 -4.51 15.94
C ALA A 193 -9.26 -3.20 15.43
N VAL A 194 -10.01 -2.11 15.52
CA VAL A 194 -9.51 -0.77 15.18
C VAL A 194 -8.27 -0.47 16.05
N PRO A 195 -7.12 -0.11 15.45
CA PRO A 195 -5.93 0.26 16.20
C PRO A 195 -6.12 1.69 16.74
N PHE A 196 -6.83 1.82 17.85
CA PHE A 196 -7.25 3.14 18.38
C PHE A 196 -6.07 4.07 18.69
N ASP A 197 -4.89 3.56 19.05
CA ASP A 197 -3.72 4.40 19.26
C ASP A 197 -3.29 5.08 17.94
N GLU A 198 -3.19 4.32 16.84
CA GLU A 198 -2.90 4.82 15.51
C GLU A 198 -4.02 5.75 15.01
N TYR A 199 -5.28 5.34 15.10
CA TYR A 199 -6.40 6.17 14.66
C TYR A 199 -6.47 7.50 15.44
N SER A 200 -6.27 7.46 16.77
CA SER A 200 -6.22 8.68 17.59
C SER A 200 -5.07 9.61 17.20
N SER A 201 -3.98 9.06 16.66
CA SER A 201 -2.85 9.86 16.20
C SER A 201 -3.24 10.76 15.02
N PHE A 202 -4.15 10.32 14.14
CA PHE A 202 -4.61 11.13 13.01
C PHE A 202 -5.36 12.38 13.50
N LEU A 203 -6.25 12.21 14.48
CA LEU A 203 -6.96 13.32 15.12
C LEU A 203 -6.00 14.27 15.87
N LYS A 204 -5.02 13.71 16.58
CA LYS A 204 -3.99 14.50 17.29
C LYS A 204 -3.11 15.29 16.32
N VAL A 205 -2.73 14.72 15.19
CA VAL A 205 -1.96 15.39 14.13
C VAL A 205 -2.78 16.56 13.55
N ALA A 206 -4.05 16.33 13.21
CA ALA A 206 -4.96 17.38 12.76
C ALA A 206 -5.09 18.52 13.80
N GLY A 207 -5.29 18.18 15.07
CA GLY A 207 -5.41 19.14 16.18
C GLY A 207 -4.10 19.87 16.54
N ALA A 208 -2.93 19.30 16.24
CA ALA A 208 -1.64 19.95 16.44
C ALA A 208 -1.26 20.86 15.26
N LEU A 209 -1.57 20.46 14.02
CA LEU A 209 -1.36 21.28 12.82
C LEU A 209 -2.37 22.43 12.74
N LYS A 210 -3.60 22.22 13.23
CA LYS A 210 -4.71 23.18 13.17
C LYS A 210 -4.87 23.83 11.79
N PRO A 211 -4.92 23.09 10.67
CA PRO A 211 -5.20 23.72 9.38
C PRO A 211 -6.54 24.47 9.40
N LYS A 212 -6.74 25.41 8.47
CA LYS A 212 -8.03 26.09 8.33
C LYS A 212 -9.11 25.14 7.81
N PHE A 213 -8.73 24.15 7.01
CA PHE A 213 -9.62 23.18 6.40
C PHE A 213 -8.95 21.82 6.21
N ILE A 214 -9.67 20.72 6.48
CA ILE A 214 -9.23 19.34 6.25
C ILE A 214 -10.21 18.61 5.34
N VAL A 215 -9.65 17.79 4.46
CA VAL A 215 -10.38 16.71 3.79
C VAL A 215 -9.66 15.38 4.04
N PRO A 216 -10.38 14.24 4.11
CA PRO A 216 -9.77 12.93 4.10
C PRO A 216 -8.97 12.73 2.81
N GLY A 217 -7.76 12.18 2.90
CA GLY A 217 -6.87 11.88 1.77
C GLY A 217 -6.39 10.43 1.79
N SER A 218 -5.90 9.96 0.64
CA SER A 218 -5.49 8.55 0.39
C SER A 218 -6.64 7.55 0.64
N ALA A 219 -6.43 6.24 0.52
CA ALA A 219 -7.39 5.16 0.78
C ALA A 219 -8.74 5.10 0.01
N ALA A 220 -8.89 5.70 -1.18
CA ALA A 220 -10.12 5.59 -2.00
C ALA A 220 -10.12 4.37 -2.96
N PHE A 221 -10.12 3.16 -2.41
CA PHE A 221 -10.12 1.91 -3.17
C PHE A 221 -10.86 0.79 -2.47
N ARG A 222 -11.12 -0.30 -3.21
CA ARG A 222 -11.63 -1.56 -2.66
C ARG A 222 -10.95 -2.76 -3.31
N TYR A 223 -11.04 -3.92 -2.67
CA TYR A 223 -10.76 -5.19 -3.32
C TYR A 223 -11.79 -5.46 -4.39
N ARG A 224 -11.32 -6.07 -5.49
CA ARG A 224 -12.16 -6.55 -6.58
C ARG A 224 -13.18 -7.58 -6.11
N ASP A 225 -14.17 -7.82 -6.95
CA ASP A 225 -15.28 -8.73 -6.67
C ASP A 225 -14.78 -10.16 -6.39
N GLU A 226 -13.68 -10.61 -7.02
CA GLU A 226 -13.09 -11.92 -6.75
C GLU A 226 -12.45 -12.04 -5.35
N LEU A 227 -12.11 -10.90 -4.73
CA LEU A 227 -11.47 -10.79 -3.41
C LEU A 227 -12.35 -9.99 -2.44
N GLU A 228 -13.65 -9.86 -2.72
CA GLU A 228 -14.55 -8.93 -2.02
C GLU A 228 -14.63 -9.17 -0.51
N PHE A 229 -14.34 -10.39 -0.06
CA PHE A 229 -14.40 -10.74 1.36
C PHE A 229 -13.42 -9.89 2.17
N LEU A 230 -12.27 -9.49 1.61
CA LEU A 230 -11.27 -8.63 2.27
C LEU A 230 -11.77 -7.22 2.55
N ASN A 231 -12.73 -6.71 1.76
CA ASN A 231 -13.37 -5.42 2.05
C ASN A 231 -14.02 -5.38 3.45
N ARG A 232 -14.34 -6.55 4.01
CA ARG A 232 -14.92 -6.69 5.35
C ARG A 232 -13.91 -6.65 6.49
N TYR A 233 -12.62 -6.67 6.18
CA TYR A 233 -11.53 -6.78 7.14
C TYR A 233 -10.49 -5.67 7.03
N SER A 234 -10.39 -4.98 5.89
CA SER A 234 -9.28 -4.04 5.65
C SER A 234 -9.58 -2.57 6.00
N PHE A 235 -10.84 -2.15 5.96
CA PHE A 235 -11.21 -0.72 6.01
C PHE A 235 -12.05 -0.36 7.25
N PRO A 236 -11.46 -0.26 8.46
CA PRO A 236 -12.20 -0.05 9.72
C PRO A 236 -12.93 1.30 9.87
N ILE A 237 -12.52 2.34 9.14
CA ILE A 237 -13.01 3.72 9.30
C ILE A 237 -13.46 4.26 7.94
N THR A 238 -14.62 4.92 7.89
CA THR A 238 -15.05 5.63 6.66
C THR A 238 -14.62 7.11 6.70
N PRO A 239 -14.53 7.78 5.55
CA PRO A 239 -14.31 9.22 5.50
C PRO A 239 -15.30 10.01 6.37
N GLU A 240 -16.58 9.64 6.35
CA GLU A 240 -17.64 10.30 7.13
C GLU A 240 -17.43 10.12 8.64
N GLN A 241 -17.05 8.92 9.08
CA GLN A 241 -16.78 8.65 10.49
C GLN A 241 -15.59 9.48 10.99
N PHE A 242 -14.50 9.51 10.23
CA PHE A 242 -13.35 10.35 10.56
C PHE A 242 -13.70 11.83 10.67
N LEU A 243 -14.50 12.35 9.72
CA LEU A 243 -14.90 13.75 9.75
C LEU A 243 -15.82 14.08 10.93
N ALA A 244 -16.70 13.15 11.33
CA ALA A 244 -17.53 13.30 12.52
C ALA A 244 -16.68 13.32 13.80
N ASP A 245 -15.77 12.36 13.95
CA ASP A 245 -14.87 12.29 15.10
C ASP A 245 -13.95 13.52 15.19
N LEU A 246 -13.48 14.01 14.04
CA LEU A 246 -12.66 15.23 13.96
C LEU A 246 -13.45 16.48 14.34
N ALA A 247 -14.74 16.57 13.98
CA ALA A 247 -15.59 17.68 14.37
C ALA A 247 -15.81 17.72 15.90
N ASP A 248 -15.92 16.56 16.54
CA ASP A 248 -15.99 16.45 18.01
C ASP A 248 -14.63 16.78 18.67
N PHE A 249 -13.52 16.34 18.07
CA PHE A 249 -12.18 16.51 18.63
C PHE A 249 -11.59 17.91 18.41
N CYS A 250 -11.85 18.55 17.26
CA CYS A 250 -11.31 19.85 16.83
C CYS A 250 -12.38 20.67 16.08
N PRO A 251 -13.42 21.16 16.77
CA PRO A 251 -14.58 21.82 16.14
C PRO A 251 -14.25 23.12 15.39
N GLU A 252 -13.08 23.71 15.60
CA GLU A 252 -12.62 24.92 14.91
C GLU A 252 -12.05 24.66 13.51
N ILE A 253 -11.72 23.41 13.18
CA ILE A 253 -11.20 23.02 11.88
C ILE A 253 -12.40 22.78 10.95
N LYS A 254 -12.46 23.49 9.82
CA LYS A 254 -13.51 23.23 8.83
C LYS A 254 -13.20 21.92 8.11
N THR A 255 -14.24 21.15 7.82
CA THR A 255 -14.09 19.85 7.18
C THR A 255 -15.11 19.63 6.08
N SER A 256 -14.81 18.71 5.19
CA SER A 256 -15.73 18.23 4.16
C SER A 256 -15.24 16.89 3.63
N THR A 257 -16.16 16.06 3.13
CA THR A 257 -15.78 14.97 2.22
C THR A 257 -15.13 15.55 0.96
N PHE A 258 -14.33 14.77 0.25
CA PHE A 258 -13.71 15.18 -1.00
C PHE A 258 -13.59 13.95 -1.91
N ASN A 259 -14.43 13.89 -2.94
CA ASN A 259 -14.56 12.72 -3.81
C ASN A 259 -13.89 12.96 -5.17
N PRO A 260 -13.55 11.90 -5.92
CA PRO A 260 -13.11 12.01 -7.31
C PRO A 260 -13.96 12.98 -8.14
N GLY A 261 -13.36 13.98 -8.79
CA GLY A 261 -14.09 15.00 -9.55
C GLY A 261 -14.47 16.26 -8.78
N ASP A 262 -14.34 16.27 -7.45
CA ASP A 262 -14.51 17.48 -6.66
C ASP A 262 -13.31 18.42 -6.83
N ILE A 263 -13.57 19.72 -6.76
CA ILE A 263 -12.56 20.77 -6.85
C ILE A 263 -12.61 21.64 -5.60
N ALA A 264 -11.51 21.74 -4.86
CA ALA A 264 -11.35 22.74 -3.81
C ALA A 264 -10.65 23.99 -4.37
N TYR A 265 -11.23 25.16 -4.13
CA TYR A 265 -10.65 26.47 -4.40
C TYR A 265 -10.18 27.07 -3.08
N ILE A 266 -8.87 27.29 -2.95
CA ILE A 266 -8.22 27.71 -1.71
C ILE A 266 -7.69 29.14 -1.86
N THR A 267 -8.23 30.04 -1.04
CA THR A 267 -7.81 31.44 -0.93
C THR A 267 -7.54 31.80 0.54
N LYS A 268 -6.96 32.98 0.78
CA LYS A 268 -6.73 33.48 2.15
C LYS A 268 -8.02 33.63 2.95
N ASP A 269 -9.13 33.93 2.27
CA ASP A 269 -10.45 34.16 2.87
C ASP A 269 -11.18 32.86 3.21
N GLY A 270 -10.79 31.74 2.59
CA GLY A 270 -11.33 30.44 2.91
C GLY A 270 -11.25 29.45 1.77
N VAL A 271 -11.95 28.33 1.97
CA VAL A 271 -11.98 27.20 1.04
C VAL A 271 -13.42 26.99 0.59
N ARG A 272 -13.60 26.78 -0.72
CA ARG A 272 -14.86 26.43 -1.35
C ARG A 272 -14.68 25.13 -2.14
N ILE A 273 -15.50 24.13 -1.88
CA ILE A 273 -15.48 22.87 -2.61
C ILE A 273 -16.67 22.83 -3.57
N ASP A 274 -16.37 22.74 -4.86
CA ASP A 274 -17.35 22.48 -5.91
C ASP A 274 -17.40 20.97 -6.16
N ARG A 275 -18.59 20.40 -6.05
CA ARG A 275 -18.80 18.95 -6.18
C ARG A 275 -18.90 18.56 -7.64
N GLN A 276 -18.18 17.51 -8.03
CA GLN A 276 -18.25 16.92 -9.37
C GLN A 276 -18.10 17.95 -10.49
N SER A 277 -17.24 18.95 -10.29
CA SER A 277 -17.08 20.10 -11.18
C SER A 277 -15.87 19.99 -12.10
N SER A 278 -15.08 18.93 -11.99
CA SER A 278 -13.98 18.66 -12.92
C SER A 278 -14.48 18.30 -14.31
N GLU A 279 -13.82 18.83 -15.33
CA GLU A 279 -14.13 18.55 -16.73
C GLU A 279 -13.57 17.22 -17.22
N PHE A 280 -12.62 16.64 -16.48
CA PHE A 280 -11.85 15.45 -16.89
C PHE A 280 -12.03 14.25 -15.95
N VAL A 281 -12.58 14.42 -14.76
CA VAL A 281 -12.84 13.30 -13.84
C VAL A 281 -14.18 13.48 -13.12
N SER A 282 -14.94 12.39 -13.00
CA SER A 282 -16.21 12.34 -12.26
C SER A 282 -16.42 10.96 -11.66
N VAL A 283 -17.22 10.86 -10.60
CA VAL A 283 -17.69 9.58 -10.09
C VAL A 283 -18.59 8.93 -11.13
N ARG A 284 -18.25 7.70 -11.53
CA ARG A 284 -19.07 6.87 -12.40
C ARG A 284 -20.15 6.15 -11.58
N GLU A 285 -19.73 5.49 -10.51
CA GLU A 285 -20.60 4.75 -9.60
C GLU A 285 -20.01 4.81 -8.18
N ASP A 286 -20.87 5.15 -7.22
CA ASP A 286 -20.54 5.13 -5.80
C ASP A 286 -20.67 3.70 -5.24
N ASP A 287 -19.55 2.98 -5.34
CA ASP A 287 -19.39 1.61 -4.87
C ASP A 287 -19.05 1.52 -3.37
N SER A 288 -19.10 2.61 -2.62
CA SER A 288 -18.63 2.65 -1.21
C SER A 288 -19.41 1.69 -0.31
N HIS A 289 -20.65 1.34 -0.68
CA HIS A 289 -21.45 0.32 0.00
C HIS A 289 -20.84 -1.09 -0.04
N LYS A 290 -19.82 -1.35 -0.88
CA LYS A 290 -19.06 -2.60 -0.92
C LYS A 290 -17.91 -2.62 0.09
N ILE A 291 -17.54 -1.47 0.64
CA ILE A 291 -16.53 -1.31 1.69
C ILE A 291 -17.24 -1.24 3.05
N ILE A 292 -17.67 -2.40 3.55
CA ILE A 292 -18.32 -2.49 4.86
C ILE A 292 -17.42 -3.26 5.80
N PHE A 293 -16.88 -2.59 6.80
CA PHE A 293 -16.13 -3.24 7.86
C PHE A 293 -17.04 -4.15 8.71
N LYS A 294 -16.83 -5.46 8.58
CA LYS A 294 -17.62 -6.46 9.28
C LYS A 294 -16.76 -7.70 9.56
N PRO A 295 -15.79 -7.60 10.49
CA PRO A 295 -14.76 -8.62 10.72
C PRO A 295 -15.26 -9.89 11.44
N VAL A 296 -16.58 -10.11 11.43
CA VAL A 296 -17.27 -11.30 11.98
C VAL A 296 -17.97 -12.12 10.89
N MET A 297 -17.87 -11.69 9.64
CA MET A 297 -18.45 -12.41 8.51
C MET A 297 -17.67 -13.67 8.19
N GLU A 298 -18.22 -14.49 7.31
CA GLU A 298 -17.51 -15.63 6.77
C GLU A 298 -16.25 -15.18 6.01
N VAL A 299 -15.17 -15.94 6.19
CA VAL A 299 -13.93 -15.82 5.45
C VAL A 299 -13.94 -16.86 4.33
N THR A 300 -13.85 -16.41 3.08
CA THR A 300 -13.80 -17.32 1.93
C THR A 300 -12.60 -18.27 2.04
N PRO A 301 -12.73 -19.57 1.72
CA PRO A 301 -11.58 -20.49 1.65
C PRO A 301 -10.47 -19.97 0.72
N ILE A 302 -9.23 -20.40 0.94
CA ILE A 302 -8.15 -20.16 -0.03
C ILE A 302 -8.43 -21.04 -1.26
N VAL A 303 -8.46 -20.43 -2.44
CA VAL A 303 -8.69 -21.14 -3.71
C VAL A 303 -7.64 -20.68 -4.72
N SER A 304 -6.97 -21.63 -5.36
CA SER A 304 -5.98 -21.32 -6.39
C SER A 304 -6.63 -20.96 -7.72
N LYS A 305 -6.01 -20.06 -8.48
CA LYS A 305 -6.38 -19.85 -9.89
C LYS A 305 -6.10 -21.13 -10.69
N ALA A 306 -6.95 -21.43 -11.65
CA ALA A 306 -6.72 -22.54 -12.59
C ALA A 306 -5.43 -22.27 -13.37
N ILE A 307 -4.49 -23.21 -13.31
CA ILE A 307 -3.24 -23.12 -14.06
C ILE A 307 -3.49 -23.78 -15.42
N ASN A 308 -3.48 -22.99 -16.50
CA ASN A 308 -3.39 -23.53 -17.85
C ASN A 308 -1.99 -24.14 -18.02
N VAL A 309 -1.81 -25.39 -17.59
CA VAL A 309 -0.57 -26.13 -17.80
C VAL A 309 -0.59 -26.65 -19.24
N ASP A 310 -0.11 -25.84 -20.18
CA ASP A 310 0.33 -26.36 -21.47
C ASP A 310 1.50 -27.31 -21.23
N SER A 311 1.21 -28.61 -21.22
CA SER A 311 2.14 -29.75 -21.23
C SER A 311 3.11 -29.91 -20.04
N SER A 312 2.93 -31.03 -19.30
CA SER A 312 3.97 -31.86 -18.63
C SER A 312 4.17 -31.86 -17.09
N GLY A 313 3.19 -31.49 -16.26
CA GLY A 313 3.29 -31.83 -14.83
C GLY A 313 2.02 -31.60 -14.01
N ASN A 314 1.73 -32.52 -13.09
CA ASN A 314 0.78 -32.26 -12.00
C ASN A 314 1.37 -31.13 -11.14
N GLU A 315 0.69 -29.99 -11.01
CA GLU A 315 1.18 -28.81 -10.27
C GLU A 315 1.69 -29.16 -8.86
N PHE A 316 1.03 -30.11 -8.21
CA PHE A 316 1.43 -30.60 -6.90
C PHE A 316 2.69 -31.44 -6.92
N GLN A 317 3.06 -32.05 -8.05
CA GLN A 317 4.34 -32.74 -8.17
C GLN A 317 5.49 -31.73 -8.13
N LEU A 318 5.38 -30.62 -8.85
CA LEU A 318 6.39 -29.54 -8.80
C LEU A 318 6.52 -28.97 -7.39
N ILE A 319 5.38 -28.74 -6.72
CA ILE A 319 5.36 -28.26 -5.33
C ILE A 319 5.94 -29.32 -4.38
N GLU A 320 5.63 -30.60 -4.57
CA GLU A 320 6.20 -31.71 -3.78
C GLU A 320 7.72 -31.76 -3.90
N ASP A 321 8.23 -31.74 -5.14
CA ASP A 321 9.65 -31.83 -5.44
C ASP A 321 10.40 -30.63 -4.83
N TYR A 322 9.84 -29.43 -4.94
CA TYR A 322 10.39 -28.23 -4.32
C TYR A 322 10.40 -28.30 -2.80
N ILE A 323 9.28 -28.68 -2.18
CA ILE A 323 9.14 -28.74 -0.71
C ILE A 323 10.08 -29.78 -0.11
N THR A 324 10.22 -30.94 -0.74
CA THR A 324 11.05 -32.04 -0.24
C THR A 324 12.53 -31.88 -0.56
N GLY A 325 12.88 -31.04 -1.54
CA GLY A 325 14.25 -30.66 -1.92
C GLY A 325 14.64 -29.27 -1.42
N GLU A 326 14.65 -28.30 -2.34
CA GLU A 326 15.21 -26.95 -2.15
C GLU A 326 14.65 -26.23 -0.92
N TYR A 327 13.35 -26.33 -0.66
CA TYR A 327 12.72 -25.69 0.49
C TYR A 327 13.27 -26.24 1.82
N LEU A 328 13.32 -27.56 1.95
CA LEU A 328 13.83 -28.22 3.16
C LEU A 328 15.33 -27.93 3.38
N GLU A 329 16.11 -27.88 2.30
CA GLU A 329 17.51 -27.49 2.34
C GLU A 329 17.68 -26.03 2.80
N SER A 330 16.90 -25.11 2.22
CA SER A 330 16.87 -23.69 2.59
C SER A 330 16.60 -23.52 4.10
N LEU A 331 15.53 -24.15 4.61
CA LEU A 331 15.20 -24.10 6.05
C LEU A 331 16.28 -24.74 6.93
N SER A 332 16.94 -25.80 6.45
CA SER A 332 18.03 -26.46 7.18
C SER A 332 19.30 -25.59 7.26
N SER A 333 19.50 -24.70 6.29
CA SER A 333 20.61 -23.73 6.26
C SER A 333 20.26 -22.34 6.80
N SER A 334 19.00 -22.09 7.17
CA SER A 334 18.53 -20.79 7.63
C SER A 334 19.18 -20.39 8.96
N ASP A 335 19.53 -19.12 9.08
CA ASP A 335 20.00 -18.52 10.34
C ASP A 335 18.91 -18.51 11.44
N LYS A 336 17.64 -18.74 11.07
CA LYS A 336 16.50 -18.82 12.00
C LYS A 336 16.28 -20.22 12.58
N LEU A 337 17.00 -21.24 12.10
CA LEU A 337 16.80 -22.64 12.49
C LEU A 337 16.90 -22.86 14.01
N ASP A 338 17.92 -22.27 14.64
CA ASP A 338 18.10 -22.40 16.08
C ASP A 338 16.99 -21.69 16.87
N GLY A 339 16.45 -20.59 16.34
CA GLY A 339 15.27 -19.94 16.87
C GLY A 339 14.04 -20.85 16.81
N TRP A 340 13.76 -21.46 15.67
CA TRP A 340 12.64 -22.41 15.53
C TRP A 340 12.79 -23.62 16.47
N ARG A 341 14.01 -24.14 16.63
CA ARG A 341 14.36 -25.21 17.59
C ARG A 341 14.14 -24.81 19.04
N HIS A 342 14.68 -23.65 19.42
CA HIS A 342 14.56 -23.11 20.77
C HIS A 342 13.09 -22.98 21.20
N TRP A 343 12.25 -22.55 20.27
CA TRP A 343 10.81 -22.38 20.46
C TRP A 343 9.98 -23.65 20.22
N GLN A 344 10.63 -24.81 20.04
CA GLN A 344 9.94 -26.09 19.84
C GLN A 344 8.89 -26.04 18.72
N THR A 345 9.23 -25.38 17.61
CA THR A 345 8.30 -25.07 16.51
C THR A 345 7.90 -26.32 15.75
N THR A 346 6.61 -26.52 15.57
CA THR A 346 5.97 -27.55 14.75
C THR A 346 5.17 -26.85 13.68
N TYR A 347 5.70 -26.89 12.45
CA TYR A 347 5.25 -26.11 11.31
C TYR A 347 4.42 -26.96 10.35
N GLN A 348 3.33 -26.37 9.82
CA GLN A 348 2.56 -26.92 8.72
C GLN A 348 2.46 -25.90 7.58
N LEU A 349 2.84 -26.34 6.39
CA LEU A 349 2.52 -25.70 5.11
C LEU A 349 1.30 -26.42 4.51
N GLU A 350 0.24 -25.68 4.22
CA GLU A 350 -0.93 -26.18 3.52
C GLU A 350 -1.08 -25.45 2.18
N VAL A 351 -1.22 -26.20 1.09
CA VAL A 351 -1.33 -25.65 -0.26
C VAL A 351 -2.65 -26.05 -0.89
N PHE A 352 -3.40 -25.05 -1.34
CA PHE A 352 -4.76 -25.19 -1.86
C PHE A 352 -4.79 -25.17 -3.39
N ASP A 353 -5.63 -26.00 -3.99
CA ASP A 353 -5.85 -26.05 -5.44
C ASP A 353 -7.08 -25.25 -5.89
N SER A 354 -7.39 -25.33 -7.18
CA SER A 354 -8.52 -24.61 -7.78
C SER A 354 -9.90 -25.17 -7.43
N SER A 355 -9.98 -26.38 -6.86
CA SER A 355 -11.20 -26.97 -6.33
C SER A 355 -11.46 -26.60 -4.86
N GLY A 356 -10.50 -25.93 -4.21
CA GLY A 356 -10.50 -25.69 -2.76
C GLY A 356 -10.03 -26.89 -1.93
N SER A 357 -9.58 -27.97 -2.58
CA SER A 357 -8.89 -29.08 -1.91
C SER A 357 -7.46 -28.67 -1.58
N SER A 358 -6.83 -29.36 -0.62
CA SER A 358 -5.49 -29.01 -0.17
C SER A 358 -4.59 -30.22 0.05
N LYS A 359 -3.28 -29.96 0.12
CA LYS A 359 -2.27 -30.90 0.62
C LYS A 359 -1.44 -30.23 1.71
N THR A 360 -1.02 -31.02 2.69
CA THR A 360 -0.21 -30.53 3.82
C THR A 360 1.20 -31.14 3.83
N TRP A 361 2.18 -30.35 4.24
CA TRP A 361 3.54 -30.75 4.54
C TRP A 361 3.92 -30.23 5.92
N ASN A 362 4.44 -31.12 6.77
CA ASN A 362 4.68 -30.83 8.18
C ASN A 362 6.17 -31.00 8.49
N ILE A 363 6.74 -30.07 9.26
CA ILE A 363 8.13 -30.08 9.71
C ILE A 363 8.15 -29.88 11.23
N ASP A 364 8.77 -30.80 11.96
CA ASP A 364 9.07 -30.63 13.38
C ASP A 364 10.52 -30.13 13.51
N PHE A 365 10.69 -28.84 13.85
CA PHE A 365 12.01 -28.23 13.95
C PHE A 365 12.85 -28.78 15.12
N LYS A 366 12.26 -29.50 16.09
CA LYS A 366 13.01 -30.18 17.15
C LYS A 366 13.82 -31.36 16.62
N GLU A 367 13.47 -31.90 15.45
CA GLU A 367 14.21 -33.01 14.86
C GLU A 367 15.65 -32.59 14.54
N LYS A 368 16.61 -33.45 14.89
CA LYS A 368 18.04 -33.19 14.65
C LYS A 368 18.31 -32.97 13.15
N ARG A 369 17.64 -33.73 12.30
CA ARG A 369 17.61 -33.55 10.85
C ARG A 369 16.16 -33.28 10.45
N LEU A 370 15.92 -32.14 9.81
CA LEU A 370 14.57 -31.80 9.35
C LEU A 370 14.09 -32.82 8.32
N GLN A 371 12.81 -33.15 8.41
CA GLN A 371 12.11 -34.05 7.49
C GLN A 371 10.74 -33.50 7.22
N VAL A 372 10.29 -33.65 5.97
CA VAL A 372 8.94 -33.33 5.56
C VAL A 372 8.05 -34.55 5.76
N ARG A 373 6.92 -34.37 6.45
CA ARG A 373 5.93 -35.43 6.71
C ARG A 373 4.55 -35.04 6.19
N LYS A 374 3.85 -35.98 5.56
CA LYS A 374 2.47 -35.78 5.06
C LYS A 374 1.39 -35.83 6.14
N ASN A 375 1.61 -36.60 7.19
CA ASN A 375 0.65 -36.78 8.27
C ASN A 375 0.99 -35.87 9.45
N ASN A 376 -0.02 -35.19 10.01
CA ASN A 376 0.12 -34.38 11.22
C ASN A 376 0.18 -35.28 12.47
N ARG A 377 1.16 -35.07 13.37
CA ARG A 377 1.30 -35.81 14.64
C ARG A 377 0.59 -35.15 15.83
N GLY A 378 -0.20 -34.10 15.61
CA GLY A 378 -1.19 -33.59 16.57
C GLY A 378 -0.91 -32.22 17.17
N LYS A 379 0.22 -31.55 16.86
CA LYS A 379 0.48 -30.16 17.29
C LYS A 379 1.03 -29.35 16.13
N ILE A 380 0.37 -28.23 15.84
CA ILE A 380 0.81 -27.16 14.96
C ILE A 380 0.85 -25.90 15.81
N ASN A 381 1.97 -25.19 15.77
CA ASN A 381 2.10 -23.88 16.43
C ASN A 381 2.59 -22.79 15.46
N LEU A 382 2.88 -23.17 14.22
CA LEU A 382 3.11 -22.26 13.11
C LEU A 382 2.44 -22.84 11.87
N TYR A 383 1.58 -22.06 11.23
CA TYR A 383 0.83 -22.49 10.05
C TYR A 383 1.00 -21.47 8.93
N GLU A 384 1.20 -21.94 7.71
CA GLU A 384 1.17 -21.12 6.50
C GLU A 384 0.29 -21.83 5.47
N GLY A 385 -0.82 -21.18 5.09
CA GLY A 385 -1.72 -21.61 4.03
C GLY A 385 -1.52 -20.76 2.80
N ILE A 386 -1.39 -21.36 1.62
CA ILE A 386 -1.16 -20.62 0.37
C ILE A 386 -1.84 -21.28 -0.83
N ALA A 387 -2.33 -20.50 -1.78
CA ALA A 387 -2.80 -21.03 -3.07
C ALA A 387 -1.64 -21.59 -3.90
N ALA A 388 -1.85 -22.73 -4.56
CA ALA A 388 -0.84 -23.41 -5.39
C ALA A 388 -0.25 -22.50 -6.48
N PHE A 389 -1.10 -21.71 -7.14
CA PHE A 389 -0.68 -20.75 -8.17
C PHE A 389 0.28 -19.68 -7.62
N ASP A 390 0.00 -19.16 -6.43
CA ASP A 390 0.82 -18.12 -5.79
C ASP A 390 2.16 -18.69 -5.31
N LEU A 391 2.15 -19.90 -4.70
CA LEU A 391 3.39 -20.60 -4.34
C LEU A 391 4.25 -20.93 -5.56
N LEU A 392 3.66 -21.41 -6.65
CA LEU A 392 4.40 -21.68 -7.89
C LEU A 392 4.97 -20.42 -8.51
N LYS A 393 4.28 -19.28 -8.40
CA LYS A 393 4.82 -17.99 -8.84
C LYS A 393 5.99 -17.54 -7.98
N LEU A 394 5.95 -17.76 -6.66
CA LEU A 394 7.09 -17.51 -5.76
C LEU A 394 8.28 -18.38 -6.13
N ILE A 395 8.08 -19.69 -6.32
CA ILE A 395 9.11 -20.64 -6.78
C ILE A 395 9.75 -20.17 -8.09
N LYS A 396 8.95 -19.68 -9.03
CA LYS A 396 9.43 -19.18 -10.33
C LYS A 396 10.00 -17.76 -10.29
N GLY A 397 9.91 -17.05 -9.16
CA GLY A 397 10.34 -15.65 -9.05
C GLY A 397 9.52 -14.67 -9.90
N THR A 398 8.21 -14.93 -10.08
CA THR A 398 7.31 -14.16 -10.98
C THR A 398 6.23 -13.35 -10.26
N THR A 399 6.29 -13.32 -8.92
CA THR A 399 5.41 -12.53 -8.04
C THR A 399 6.18 -11.99 -6.84
N SER A 400 5.49 -11.21 -6.02
CA SER A 400 6.00 -10.54 -4.82
C SER A 400 5.13 -10.87 -3.60
N TRP A 401 5.65 -10.61 -2.40
CA TRP A 401 4.86 -10.72 -1.17
C TRP A 401 3.75 -9.67 -1.07
N ASP A 402 3.86 -8.55 -1.76
CA ASP A 402 2.78 -7.57 -1.82
C ASP A 402 1.55 -8.23 -2.43
N ASN A 403 1.63 -8.77 -3.65
CA ASN A 403 0.50 -9.47 -4.27
C ASN A 403 0.05 -10.71 -3.48
N VAL A 404 0.99 -11.56 -3.06
CA VAL A 404 0.64 -12.81 -2.36
C VAL A 404 -0.01 -12.52 -1.01
N GLY A 405 0.56 -11.61 -0.22
CA GLY A 405 0.11 -11.27 1.12
C GLY A 405 -1.21 -10.50 1.13
N ILE A 406 -1.38 -9.51 0.25
CA ILE A 406 -2.57 -8.65 0.28
C ILE A 406 -3.77 -9.25 -0.47
N SER A 407 -3.57 -10.32 -1.27
CA SER A 407 -4.69 -11.04 -1.92
C SER A 407 -5.52 -11.91 -0.97
N GLY A 408 -5.05 -12.14 0.25
CA GLY A 408 -5.68 -13.05 1.21
C GLY A 408 -5.65 -14.53 0.79
N ASN A 409 -4.92 -14.88 -0.28
CA ASN A 409 -4.66 -16.27 -0.70
C ASN A 409 -3.40 -16.86 -0.07
N TYR A 410 -2.65 -16.05 0.68
CA TYR A 410 -1.74 -16.49 1.72
C TYR A 410 -2.32 -16.12 3.08
N ARG A 411 -2.26 -17.02 4.06
CA ARG A 411 -2.72 -16.79 5.43
C ARG A 411 -1.82 -17.52 6.41
N THR A 412 -1.48 -16.90 7.52
CA THR A 412 -0.63 -17.51 8.53
C THR A 412 -1.14 -17.22 9.93
N PHE A 413 -0.89 -18.14 10.86
CA PHE A 413 -0.96 -17.85 12.29
C PHE A 413 0.23 -18.49 12.99
N SER A 414 0.58 -17.94 14.14
CA SER A 414 1.60 -18.53 15.01
C SER A 414 1.17 -18.46 16.47
N ASN A 415 1.29 -19.57 17.18
CA ASN A 415 1.03 -19.71 18.61
C ASN A 415 2.30 -20.26 19.26
N ILE A 416 3.37 -19.48 19.26
CA ILE A 416 4.71 -19.97 19.58
C ILE A 416 4.91 -20.04 21.10
N TYR A 417 5.23 -21.23 21.58
CA TYR A 417 5.56 -21.49 22.98
C TYR A 417 6.49 -22.69 23.11
N ARG A 418 7.27 -22.70 24.19
CA ARG A 418 8.13 -23.81 24.58
C ARG A 418 7.81 -24.28 25.99
N VAL A 419 7.84 -25.60 26.19
CA VAL A 419 7.63 -26.24 27.49
C VAL A 419 8.92 -26.95 27.90
N GLY A 420 9.37 -26.66 29.11
CA GLY A 420 10.50 -27.31 29.77
C GLY A 420 10.11 -27.90 31.11
N THR A 421 11.07 -28.54 31.79
CA THR A 421 10.84 -29.09 33.13
C THR A 421 10.50 -27.96 34.11
N GLY A 422 9.23 -27.86 34.49
CA GLY A 422 8.73 -26.82 35.40
C GLY A 422 8.65 -25.41 34.78
N THR A 423 8.84 -25.25 33.47
CA THR A 423 8.79 -23.95 32.80
C THR A 423 7.83 -23.95 31.61
N PHE A 424 7.17 -22.81 31.43
CA PHE A 424 6.32 -22.52 30.29
C PHE A 424 6.65 -21.11 29.82
N GLU A 425 7.06 -20.98 28.56
CA GLU A 425 7.43 -19.70 27.96
C GLU A 425 6.73 -19.55 26.62
N PHE A 426 6.33 -18.32 26.29
CA PHE A 426 5.64 -18.01 25.04
C PHE A 426 6.29 -16.83 24.34
N PHE A 427 6.21 -16.83 23.01
CA PHE A 427 6.66 -15.70 22.20
C PHE A 427 5.60 -14.59 22.27
N PRO A 428 5.98 -13.32 22.45
CA PRO A 428 5.02 -12.21 22.47
C PRO A 428 4.23 -12.13 21.16
N LEU A 429 2.89 -12.00 21.26
CA LEU A 429 1.97 -11.99 20.10
C LEU A 429 2.11 -10.73 19.23
N ASP A 430 2.61 -9.65 19.81
CA ASP A 430 2.85 -8.35 19.17
C ASP A 430 4.17 -8.32 18.38
N ARG A 431 5.01 -9.36 18.50
CA ARG A 431 6.29 -9.43 17.79
C ARG A 431 6.23 -10.35 16.58
N PRO A 432 6.90 -10.00 15.47
CA PRO A 432 6.98 -10.89 14.32
C PRO A 432 7.83 -12.12 14.67
N PHE A 433 7.29 -13.30 14.40
CA PHE A 433 8.03 -14.56 14.44
C PHE A 433 8.53 -14.91 13.03
N PRO A 434 9.76 -15.47 12.85
CA PRO A 434 10.27 -15.78 11.53
C PRO A 434 9.42 -16.85 10.83
N LEU A 435 8.78 -16.49 9.73
CA LEU A 435 7.93 -17.39 8.93
C LEU A 435 8.78 -18.18 7.91
N PRO A 436 8.70 -19.53 7.88
CA PRO A 436 9.45 -20.37 6.95
C PRO A 436 9.35 -19.96 5.47
N LEU A 437 8.16 -19.68 4.92
CA LEU A 437 8.08 -19.22 3.52
C LEU A 437 8.80 -17.89 3.30
N LEU A 438 8.69 -16.92 4.21
CA LEU A 438 9.42 -15.64 4.11
C LEU A 438 10.94 -15.83 4.22
N GLN A 439 11.43 -16.89 4.87
CA GLN A 439 12.87 -17.17 4.91
C GLN A 439 13.37 -17.77 3.59
N THR A 440 12.54 -18.54 2.89
CA THR A 440 12.90 -19.12 1.59
C THR A 440 12.66 -18.14 0.43
N PHE A 441 11.63 -17.31 0.54
CA PHE A 441 11.31 -16.24 -0.40
C PHE A 441 11.45 -14.90 0.34
N PRO A 442 12.66 -14.34 0.50
CA PRO A 442 12.84 -13.10 1.26
C PRO A 442 12.14 -11.92 0.55
N ASN A 443 11.34 -11.16 1.31
CA ASN A 443 10.83 -9.87 0.84
C ASN A 443 11.97 -8.84 0.85
N ASN A 444 12.72 -8.78 -0.26
CA ASN A 444 13.92 -7.98 -0.38
C ASN A 444 13.86 -7.04 -1.59
N GLN A 445 14.84 -6.14 -1.67
CA GLN A 445 14.94 -5.16 -2.75
C GLN A 445 14.98 -5.79 -4.15
N GLU A 446 15.50 -7.02 -4.30
CA GLU A 446 15.52 -7.73 -5.58
C GLU A 446 14.11 -8.16 -6.00
N MET A 447 13.31 -8.71 -5.08
CA MET A 447 11.92 -9.07 -5.32
C MET A 447 11.10 -7.83 -5.69
N ASP A 448 11.25 -6.74 -4.94
CA ASP A 448 10.60 -5.46 -5.23
C ASP A 448 11.00 -4.93 -6.61
N ARG A 449 12.30 -4.95 -6.94
CA ARG A 449 12.79 -4.50 -8.24
C ARG A 449 12.18 -5.33 -9.38
N LYS A 450 12.13 -6.66 -9.24
CA LYS A 450 11.52 -7.55 -10.23
C LYS A 450 10.03 -7.26 -10.43
N LYS A 451 9.30 -6.97 -9.34
CA LYS A 451 7.87 -6.57 -9.36
C LYS A 451 7.64 -5.38 -10.29
N TYR A 452 8.35 -4.26 -10.10
CA TYR A 452 8.17 -3.07 -10.95
C TYR A 452 8.74 -3.23 -12.36
N MET A 453 9.90 -3.89 -12.52
CA MET A 453 10.49 -4.10 -13.85
C MET A 453 9.61 -4.97 -14.76
N LYS A 454 8.89 -5.94 -14.20
CA LYS A 454 7.87 -6.71 -14.92
C LYS A 454 6.79 -5.80 -15.50
N ASP A 455 6.31 -4.82 -14.74
CA ASP A 455 5.30 -3.86 -15.22
C ASP A 455 5.88 -2.86 -16.22
N VAL A 456 7.15 -2.44 -16.05
CA VAL A 456 7.84 -1.62 -17.06
C VAL A 456 7.88 -2.37 -18.41
N LEU A 457 8.32 -3.62 -18.42
CA LEU A 457 8.34 -4.45 -19.63
C LEU A 457 6.94 -4.66 -20.22
N ARG A 458 5.91 -4.76 -19.37
CA ARG A 458 4.52 -4.95 -19.78
C ARG A 458 3.96 -3.69 -20.44
N TRP A 459 4.23 -2.51 -19.90
CA TRP A 459 3.49 -1.28 -20.22
C TRP A 459 4.25 -0.26 -21.04
N LYS A 460 5.59 -0.22 -21.01
CA LYS A 460 6.40 0.81 -21.70
C LYS A 460 5.99 1.04 -23.16
N GLU A 461 5.73 -0.04 -23.91
CA GLU A 461 5.34 0.03 -25.32
C GLU A 461 3.81 -0.12 -25.55
N ARG A 462 3.02 -0.36 -24.49
CA ARG A 462 1.60 -0.77 -24.59
C ARG A 462 0.62 0.14 -23.86
N ALA A 463 1.10 1.03 -22.97
CA ALA A 463 0.30 1.77 -22.00
C ALA A 463 -0.81 2.62 -22.61
#